data_AF-A0AAU1D6P4-F1
#
_entry.id   AF-A0AAU1D6P4-F1
#
_cell.length_a   1.000
_cell.length_b   1.000
_cell.length_c   1.000
_cell.angle_alpha   90.00
_cell.angle_beta   90.00
_cell.angle_gamma   90.00
#
_symmetry.space_group_name_H-M   'P 1'
#
loop_
_entity.id
_entity.type
_entity.pdbx_description
1 polymer ?
#
loop_
_entity_poly.entity_id
_entity_poly.type
_entity_poly.pdbx_seq_one_letter_code
_entity_poly.pdbx_strand_id
1 'polypeptide(L)'
;MTQQYLIGETSVLLAQLQGAATDQAHMREAARLRREAEATPPLALGPVLTRAMALTDELCWDSLDQGDVTAFARQCACGAELREFCVCAGLLADG
;
A
#
# COMPACT_ATOMS: atom_id res chain seq x y z
N MET A 1 -2.23 17.07 9.78
CA MET A 1 -1.56 16.83 8.48
C MET A 1 -2.21 17.69 7.41
N THR A 2 -1.46 18.11 6.40
CA THR A 2 -2.04 18.83 5.24
C THR A 2 -2.58 17.84 4.21
N GLN A 3 -3.49 18.30 3.36
CA GLN A 3 -4.04 17.50 2.26
C GLN A 3 -2.97 17.04 1.27
N GLN A 4 -1.99 17.91 0.97
CA GLN A 4 -0.87 17.59 0.07
C GLN A 4 0.07 16.55 0.68
N TYR A 5 0.28 16.60 2.00
CA TYR A 5 1.06 15.58 2.70
C TYR A 5 0.41 14.20 2.59
N LEU A 6 -0.91 14.11 2.82
CA LEU A 6 -1.65 12.84 2.72
C LEU A 6 -1.50 12.18 1.35
N ILE A 7 -1.68 12.95 0.27
CA ILE A 7 -1.54 12.45 -1.10
C ILE A 7 -0.09 12.04 -1.38
N GLY A 8 0.87 12.87 -0.98
CA GLY A 8 2.29 12.61 -1.21
C GLY A 8 2.78 11.35 -0.50
N GLU A 9 2.48 11.22 0.80
CA GLU A 9 2.85 10.05 1.60
C GLU A 9 2.18 8.77 1.06
N THR A 10 0.90 8.84 0.71
CA THR A 10 0.20 7.72 0.06
C THR A 10 0.87 7.31 -1.24
N SER A 11 1.28 8.26 -2.08
CA SER A 11 1.97 7.95 -3.34
C SER A 11 3.33 7.28 -3.11
N VAL A 12 4.10 7.71 -2.10
CA VAL A 12 5.37 7.10 -1.72
C VAL A 12 5.17 5.66 -1.25
N LEU A 13 4.25 5.42 -0.32
CA LEU A 13 3.94 4.08 0.19
C LEU A 13 3.49 3.13 -0.93
N LEU A 14 2.67 3.61 -1.88
CA LEU A 14 2.24 2.81 -3.03
C LEU A 14 3.38 2.54 -4.03
N ALA A 15 4.36 3.46 -4.14
CA ALA A 15 5.56 3.23 -4.95
C ALA A 15 6.49 2.18 -4.32
N GLN A 16 6.60 2.16 -2.98
CA GLN A 16 7.34 1.13 -2.26
C GLN A 16 6.67 -0.23 -2.41
N LEU A 17 5.34 -0.30 -2.26
CA LEU A 17 4.55 -1.52 -2.48
C LEU A 17 4.74 -2.05 -3.91
N GLN A 18 4.71 -1.16 -4.91
CA GLN A 18 5.01 -1.52 -6.30
C GLN A 18 6.41 -2.15 -6.44
N GLY A 19 7.41 -1.65 -5.71
CA GLY A 19 8.77 -2.21 -5.71
C GLY A 19 8.93 -3.51 -4.90
N ALA A 20 7.97 -3.83 -4.04
CA ALA A 20 7.91 -5.07 -3.26
C ALA A 20 7.15 -6.20 -3.98
N ALA A 21 6.43 -5.89 -5.06
CA ALA A 21 5.76 -6.88 -5.90
C ALA A 21 6.77 -7.79 -6.62
N THR A 22 6.50 -9.10 -6.63
CA THR A 22 7.35 -10.13 -7.25
C THR A 22 6.94 -10.46 -8.68
N ASP A 23 5.70 -10.13 -9.06
CA ASP A 23 5.16 -10.32 -10.40
C ASP A 23 4.60 -9.03 -11.01
N GLN A 24 4.33 -9.09 -12.32
CA GLN A 24 3.85 -7.93 -13.07
C GLN A 24 2.40 -7.54 -12.78
N ALA A 25 1.55 -8.48 -12.33
CA ALA A 25 0.15 -8.18 -12.06
C ALA A 25 0.03 -7.28 -10.82
N HIS A 26 0.64 -7.70 -9.70
CA HIS A 26 0.64 -6.90 -8.48
C HIS A 26 1.39 -5.57 -8.65
N MET A 27 2.50 -5.56 -9.41
CA MET A 27 3.21 -4.31 -9.74
C MET A 27 2.30 -3.31 -10.49
N ARG A 28 1.50 -3.78 -11.45
CA ARG A 28 0.59 -2.92 -12.21
C ARG A 28 -0.57 -2.42 -11.36
N GLU A 29 -1.11 -3.25 -10.47
CA GLU A 29 -2.18 -2.84 -9.57
C GLU A 29 -1.67 -1.80 -8.56
N ALA A 30 -0.49 -1.98 -7.96
CA ALA A 30 0.13 -0.97 -7.11
C ALA A 30 0.35 0.36 -7.86
N ALA A 31 0.84 0.30 -9.11
CA ALA A 31 1.00 1.48 -9.96
C ALA A 31 -0.35 2.16 -10.29
N ARG A 32 -1.43 1.38 -10.41
CA ARG A 32 -2.79 1.91 -10.64
C ARG A 32 -3.32 2.60 -9.38
N LEU A 33 -3.18 1.98 -8.21
CA LEU A 33 -3.56 2.58 -6.94
C LEU A 33 -2.80 3.89 -6.69
N ARG A 34 -1.50 3.94 -7.05
CA ARG A 34 -0.70 5.17 -6.93
C ARG A 34 -1.28 6.32 -7.75
N ARG A 35 -1.61 6.06 -9.02
CA ARG A 35 -2.26 7.05 -9.89
C ARG A 35 -3.64 7.46 -9.37
N GLU A 36 -4.38 6.52 -8.79
CA GLU A 36 -5.68 6.79 -8.18
C GLU A 36 -5.54 7.71 -6.98
N ALA A 37 -4.58 7.47 -6.08
CA ALA A 37 -4.29 8.33 -4.94
C ALA A 37 -3.91 9.76 -5.36
N GLU A 38 -3.08 9.90 -6.39
CA GLU A 38 -2.64 11.20 -6.93
C GLU A 38 -3.77 12.01 -7.57
N ALA A 39 -4.77 11.33 -8.14
CA ALA A 39 -5.90 11.96 -8.83
C ALA A 39 -7.12 12.21 -7.94
N THR A 40 -7.16 11.63 -6.74
CA THR A 40 -8.35 11.61 -5.89
C THR A 40 -8.28 12.69 -4.80
N PRO A 41 -9.40 13.33 -4.43
CA PRO A 41 -9.43 14.22 -3.28
C PRO A 41 -9.02 13.50 -1.99
N PRO A 42 -8.36 14.18 -1.03
CA PRO A 42 -7.87 13.54 0.21
C PRO A 42 -8.92 12.75 1.00
N LEU A 43 -10.18 13.22 1.01
CA LEU A 43 -11.30 12.55 1.68
C LEU A 43 -11.67 11.19 1.08
N ALA A 44 -11.22 10.90 -0.15
CA ALA A 44 -11.47 9.66 -0.86
C ALA A 44 -10.22 8.76 -0.96
N LEU A 45 -9.18 9.03 -0.16
CA LEU A 45 -8.00 8.15 -0.06
C LEU A 45 -8.28 6.85 0.71
N GLY A 46 -9.27 6.83 1.61
CA GLY A 46 -9.60 5.64 2.42
C GLY A 46 -9.81 4.36 1.60
N PRO A 47 -10.67 4.36 0.56
CA PRO A 47 -10.84 3.20 -0.32
C PRO A 47 -9.56 2.78 -1.05
N VAL A 48 -8.70 3.72 -1.45
CA VAL A 48 -7.42 3.43 -2.12
C VAL A 48 -6.49 2.70 -1.16
N LEU A 49 -6.38 3.20 0.07
CA LEU A 49 -5.54 2.61 1.13
C LEU A 49 -6.06 1.23 1.56
N THR A 50 -7.38 1.05 1.63
CA THR A 50 -7.99 -0.25 1.92
C THR A 50 -7.61 -1.29 0.85
N ARG A 51 -7.68 -0.90 -0.43
CA ARG A 51 -7.25 -1.77 -1.53
C ARG A 51 -5.74 -2.01 -1.53
N ALA A 52 -4.95 -1.02 -1.13
CA ALA A 52 -3.51 -1.18 -0.98
C ALA A 52 -3.13 -2.15 0.14
N MET A 53 -3.86 -2.15 1.25
CA MET A 53 -3.71 -3.14 2.31
C MET A 53 -4.04 -4.55 1.82
N ALA A 54 -5.18 -4.72 1.14
CA ALA A 54 -5.55 -6.01 0.56
C ALA A 54 -4.48 -6.53 -0.43
N LEU A 55 -3.95 -5.64 -1.28
CA LEU A 55 -2.86 -5.96 -2.19
C LEU A 55 -1.56 -6.36 -1.44
N THR A 56 -1.30 -5.74 -0.28
CA THR A 56 -0.14 -6.11 0.54
C THR A 56 -0.31 -7.50 1.15
N ASP A 57 -1.52 -7.85 1.59
CA ASP A 57 -1.83 -9.18 2.09
C ASP A 57 -1.69 -10.24 0.99
N GLU A 58 -2.22 -9.98 -0.21
CA GLU A 58 -2.07 -10.84 -1.39
C GLU A 58 -0.60 -11.11 -1.71
N LEU A 59 0.23 -10.06 -1.76
CA LEU A 59 1.68 -10.18 -1.98
C LEU A 59 2.37 -11.04 -0.91
N CYS A 60 2.00 -10.86 0.36
CA CYS A 60 2.56 -11.65 1.45
C CYS A 60 2.21 -13.13 1.30
N TRP A 61 0.95 -13.45 0.98
CA TRP A 61 0.52 -14.82 0.76
C TRP A 61 1.23 -15.47 -0.43
N ASP A 62 1.33 -14.76 -1.55
CA ASP A 62 2.03 -15.24 -2.73
C ASP A 62 3.50 -15.57 -2.45
N SER A 63 4.18 -14.72 -1.67
CA SER A 63 5.58 -14.96 -1.30
C SER A 63 5.73 -16.14 -0.34
N LEU A 64 4.78 -16.33 0.59
CA LEU A 64 4.76 -17.51 1.45
C LEU A 64 4.54 -18.79 0.65
N ASP A 65 3.60 -18.79 -0.30
CA ASP A 65 3.32 -19.94 -1.17
C ASP A 65 4.52 -20.31 -2.05
N GLN A 66 5.30 -19.32 -2.48
CA GLN A 66 6.54 -19.51 -3.24
C GLN A 66 7.77 -19.80 -2.37
N GLY A 67 7.66 -19.67 -1.05
CA GLY A 67 8.78 -19.80 -0.12
C GLY A 67 9.82 -18.65 -0.20
N ASP A 68 9.46 -17.52 -0.79
CA ASP A 68 10.33 -16.33 -0.87
C ASP A 68 10.23 -15.49 0.41
N VAL A 69 10.99 -15.92 1.43
CA VAL A 69 11.06 -15.25 2.73
C VAL A 69 11.59 -13.80 2.61
N THR A 70 12.43 -13.52 1.62
CA THR A 70 13.01 -12.19 1.45
C THR A 70 11.98 -11.21 0.89
N ALA A 71 11.20 -11.65 -0.12
CA ALA A 71 10.07 -10.88 -0.61
C ALA A 71 9.01 -10.68 0.47
N PHE A 72 8.65 -11.74 1.20
CA PHE A 72 7.70 -11.68 2.31
C PHE A 72 8.10 -10.64 3.37
N ALA A 73 9.36 -10.64 3.82
CA ALA A 73 9.83 -9.68 4.80
C ALA A 73 9.74 -8.23 4.31
N ARG A 74 10.06 -7.99 3.03
CA ARG A 74 9.94 -6.65 2.41
C ARG A 74 8.48 -6.20 2.31
N GLN A 75 7.58 -7.10 1.96
CA GLN A 75 6.15 -6.81 1.84
C GLN A 75 5.50 -6.55 3.20
N CYS A 76 5.85 -7.33 4.23
CA CYS A 76 5.44 -7.08 5.61
C CYS A 76 5.91 -5.71 6.11
N ALA A 77 7.14 -5.31 5.81
CA ALA A 77 7.63 -3.98 6.15
C ALA A 77 6.82 -2.86 5.46
N CYS A 78 6.54 -2.99 4.16
CA CYS A 78 5.66 -2.05 3.44
C CYS A 78 4.25 -2.00 4.05
N GLY A 79 3.69 -3.16 4.42
CA GLY A 79 2.36 -3.25 5.04
C GLY A 79 2.30 -2.61 6.42
N ALA A 80 3.37 -2.74 7.22
CA ALA A 80 3.46 -2.09 8.52
C ALA A 80 3.49 -0.56 8.39
N GLU A 81 4.33 -0.02 7.48
CA GLU A 81 4.38 1.42 7.20
C GLU A 81 3.03 1.95 6.69
N LEU A 82 2.40 1.20 5.77
CA LEU A 82 1.08 1.55 5.24
C LEU A 82 0.00 1.57 6.33
N ARG A 83 -0.02 0.57 7.21
CA ARG A 83 -0.99 0.50 8.32
C ARG A 83 -0.79 1.65 9.31
N GLU A 84 0.46 1.90 9.71
CA GLU A 84 0.80 3.00 10.62
C GLU A 84 0.32 4.35 10.06
N PHE A 85 0.59 4.60 8.78
CA PHE A 85 0.09 5.79 8.09
C PHE A 85 -1.44 5.89 8.13
N CYS A 86 -2.16 4.81 7.80
CA CYS A 86 -3.62 4.81 7.78
C CYS A 86 -4.24 5.12 9.16
N VAL A 87 -3.68 4.54 10.22
CA VAL A 87 -4.09 4.79 11.61
C VAL A 87 -3.81 6.24 12.00
N CYS A 88 -2.59 6.72 11.78
CA CYS A 88 -2.20 8.10 12.09
C CYS A 88 -3.01 9.13 11.29
N ALA A 89 -3.44 8.77 10.09
CA ALA A 89 -4.29 9.59 9.24
C ALA A 89 -5.78 9.59 9.64
N GLY A 90 -6.20 8.72 10.55
CA GLY A 90 -7.61 8.51 10.88
C GLY A 90 -8.41 7.95 9.70
N LEU A 91 -7.74 7.28 8.76
CA LEU A 91 -8.34 6.70 7.55
C LEU A 91 -8.76 5.24 7.75
N LEU A 92 -8.23 4.60 8.81
CA LEU A 92 -8.67 3.30 9.31
C LEU A 92 -8.84 3.37 10.83
N ALA A 93 -9.76 2.56 11.37
CA ALA A 93 -9.88 2.37 12.81
C ALA A 93 -8.73 1.47 13.31
N ASP A 94 -8.25 1.73 14.53
CA ASP A 94 -7.38 0.78 15.24
C ASP A 94 -8.17 -0.52 15.45
N GLY A 95 -7.74 -1.56 14.73
CA GLY A 95 -8.20 -2.94 14.90
C GLY A 95 -7.29 -3.72 15.83
#